data_AF-A0AAD7MMX3-F1
#
_entry.id   AF-A0AAD7MMX3-F1
#
_cell.length_a   1.000
_cell.length_b   1.000
_cell.length_c   1.000
_cell.angle_alpha   90.00
_cell.angle_beta   90.00
_cell.angle_gamma   90.00
#
_symmetry.space_group_name_H-M   'P 1'
#
loop_
_entity.id
_entity.type
_entity.pdbx_description
1 polymer ?
#
loop_
_entity_poly.entity_id
_entity_poly.type
_entity_poly.pdbx_seq_one_letter_code
_entity_poly.pdbx_strand_id
1 'polypeptide(L)'
;SPQDGLLWLTSKVEEWLLLFDNADDPSINLNDFIPRCNHGNIIITSRNPGLRVYAGSNSLVSDMETEDAVALLLKSAVQEATSHTEQIAAEIVKVR
;
A
#
# COMPACT_ATOMS: atom_id res chain seq x y z
N SER A 1 20.62 13.19 5.35
CA SER A 1 19.97 13.33 4.02
C SER A 1 19.45 11.95 3.58
N PRO A 2 18.76 11.81 2.43
CA PRO A 2 18.43 10.49 1.90
C PRO A 2 19.66 9.59 1.74
N GLN A 3 20.81 10.15 1.35
CA GLN A 3 22.06 9.38 1.21
C GLN A 3 22.53 8.78 2.55
N ASP A 4 22.45 9.53 3.65
CA ASP A 4 22.85 9.01 4.97
C ASP A 4 21.95 7.86 5.43
N GLY A 5 20.65 7.92 5.11
CA GLY A 5 19.69 6.85 5.38
C GLY A 5 20.02 5.57 4.62
N LEU A 6 20.38 5.70 3.33
CA LEU A 6 20.82 4.56 2.51
C LEU A 6 22.11 3.95 3.05
N LEU A 7 23.10 4.77 3.39
CA LEU A 7 24.34 4.30 3.99
C LEU A 7 24.09 3.55 5.29
N TRP A 8 23.20 4.07 6.13
CA TRP A 8 22.83 3.43 7.39
C TRP A 8 22.20 2.06 7.13
N LEU A 9 21.21 1.95 6.24
CA LEU A 9 20.54 0.68 5.89
C LEU A 9 21.52 -0.34 5.30
N THR A 10 22.38 0.09 4.38
CA THR A 10 23.42 -0.75 3.78
C THR A 10 24.44 -1.23 4.81
N SER A 11 24.74 -0.44 5.85
CA SER A 11 25.71 -0.81 6.90
C SER A 11 25.16 -1.74 7.98
N LYS A 12 23.85 -1.94 8.08
CA LYS A 12 23.27 -2.82 9.11
C LYS A 12 23.45 -4.28 8.73
N VAL A 13 23.79 -5.11 9.72
CA VAL A 13 23.88 -6.57 9.57
C VAL A 13 22.52 -7.24 9.86
N GLU A 14 21.62 -6.52 10.53
CA GLU A 14 20.28 -6.98 10.87
C GLU A 14 19.30 -6.81 9.70
N GLU A 15 18.29 -7.68 9.67
CA GLU A 15 17.17 -7.56 8.73
C GLU A 15 16.35 -6.30 9.03
N TRP A 16 16.13 -5.49 8.01
CA TRP A 16 15.29 -4.30 8.05
C TRP A 16 14.20 -4.38 6.99
N LEU A 17 13.15 -3.58 7.17
CA LEU A 17 12.07 -3.42 6.21
C LEU A 17 11.97 -1.94 5.82
N LEU A 18 12.03 -1.68 4.51
CA LEU A 18 11.81 -0.35 3.94
C LEU A 18 10.49 -0.32 3.18
N LEU A 19 9.64 0.65 3.50
CA LEU A 19 8.36 0.86 2.84
C LEU A 19 8.43 2.15 2.01
N PHE A 20 8.28 2.01 0.70
CA PHE A 20 7.98 3.12 -0.19
C PHE A 20 6.47 3.22 -0.33
N ASP A 21 5.87 4.09 0.47
CA ASP A 21 4.43 4.30 0.42
C ASP A 21 4.04 5.33 -0.65
N ASN A 22 3.01 5.02 -1.43
CA ASN A 22 2.43 5.92 -2.43
C ASN A 22 3.47 6.45 -3.44
N ALA A 23 4.35 5.58 -3.94
CA ALA A 23 5.42 5.90 -4.89
C ALA A 23 4.86 6.10 -6.31
N ASP A 24 4.01 7.10 -6.50
CA ASP A 24 3.23 7.26 -7.73
C ASP A 24 3.89 8.18 -8.75
N ASP A 25 4.73 9.11 -8.32
CA ASP A 25 5.32 10.14 -9.17
C ASP A 25 6.37 9.53 -10.12
N PRO A 26 6.09 9.48 -11.44
CA PRO A 26 7.01 8.88 -12.41
C PRO A 26 8.26 9.75 -12.66
N SER A 27 8.28 11.00 -12.19
CA SER A 27 9.47 11.85 -12.30
C SER A 27 10.56 11.48 -11.28
N ILE A 28 10.19 10.73 -10.23
CA ILE A 28 11.12 10.25 -9.20
C ILE A 28 11.70 8.92 -9.65
N ASN A 29 13.02 8.89 -9.83
CA ASN A 29 13.74 7.64 -10.05
C ASN A 29 13.92 6.89 -8.72
N LEU A 30 13.02 5.95 -8.43
CA LEU A 30 13.03 5.21 -7.17
C LEU A 30 14.34 4.44 -6.93
N ASN A 31 15.04 4.07 -8.01
CA ASN A 31 16.33 3.39 -7.97
C ASN A 31 17.42 4.14 -7.19
N ASP A 32 17.29 5.48 -7.09
CA ASP A 32 18.24 6.32 -6.35
C ASP A 32 18.06 6.22 -4.83
N PHE A 33 16.95 5.61 -4.38
CA PHE A 33 16.59 5.42 -2.98
C PHE A 33 16.61 3.94 -2.57
N ILE A 34 16.99 3.01 -3.46
CA ILE A 34 17.09 1.58 -3.12
C ILE A 34 18.50 1.30 -2.54
N PRO A 35 18.62 0.80 -1.29
CA PRO A 35 19.91 0.42 -0.71
C PRO A 35 20.63 -0.65 -1.55
N ARG A 36 21.93 -0.46 -1.80
CA ARG A 36 22.74 -1.40 -2.59
C ARG A 36 23.37 -2.45 -1.66
N CYS A 37 22.57 -3.39 -1.20
CA CYS A 37 22.98 -4.51 -0.36
C CYS A 37 22.21 -5.79 -0.70
N ASN A 38 22.62 -6.91 -0.09
CA ASN A 38 22.04 -8.24 -0.32
C ASN A 38 21.15 -8.73 0.84
N HIS A 39 20.77 -7.82 1.75
CA HIS A 39 19.94 -8.05 2.91
C HIS A 39 18.86 -6.98 3.03
N GLY A 40 17.84 -7.24 3.86
CA GLY A 40 16.69 -6.38 4.03
C GLY A 40 15.56 -6.66 3.02
N ASN A 41 14.38 -6.16 3.34
CA ASN A 41 13.17 -6.33 2.55
C ASN A 41 12.58 -4.97 2.17
N ILE A 42 12.01 -4.88 0.96
CA ILE A 42 11.41 -3.65 0.46
C ILE A 42 9.96 -3.94 0.04
N ILE A 43 9.04 -3.11 0.51
CA ILE A 43 7.65 -3.07 0.03
C ILE A 43 7.44 -1.73 -0.68
N ILE A 44 6.83 -1.78 -1.86
CA ILE A 44 6.48 -0.58 -2.63
C ILE A 44 4.96 -0.62 -2.83
N THR A 45 4.26 0.41 -2.38
CA THR A 45 2.85 0.65 -2.74
C THR A 45 2.81 1.76 -3.79
N SER A 46 2.12 1.53 -4.89
CA SER A 46 2.07 2.48 -6.00
C SER A 46 0.92 2.19 -6.97
N ARG A 47 0.39 3.25 -7.57
CA ARG A 47 -0.49 3.23 -8.75
C ARG A 47 0.31 3.24 -10.06
N ASN A 48 1.62 3.46 -10.02
CA ASN A 48 2.51 3.41 -11.17
C ASN A 48 2.96 1.96 -11.46
N PRO A 49 2.40 1.29 -12.49
CA PRO A 49 2.78 -0.08 -12.81
C PRO A 49 4.24 -0.22 -13.30
N GLY A 50 4.89 0.87 -13.70
CA GLY A 50 6.28 0.88 -14.14
C GLY A 50 7.27 0.49 -13.04
N LEU A 51 6.90 0.67 -11.76
CA LEU A 51 7.76 0.30 -10.63
C LEU A 51 7.88 -1.20 -10.41
N ARG A 52 7.08 -2.03 -11.10
CA ARG A 52 7.18 -3.50 -11.06
C ARG A 52 8.58 -3.99 -11.44
N VAL A 53 9.34 -3.22 -12.22
CA VAL A 53 10.74 -3.55 -12.60
C VAL A 53 11.67 -3.67 -11.39
N TYR A 54 11.35 -3.02 -10.28
CA TYR A 54 12.16 -3.05 -9.04
C TYR A 54 11.77 -4.19 -8.10
N ALA A 55 10.66 -4.88 -8.36
CA ALA A 55 10.09 -5.84 -7.43
C ALA A 55 10.42 -7.28 -7.84
N GLY A 56 10.90 -8.09 -6.90
CA GLY A 56 11.05 -9.55 -7.11
C GLY A 56 9.71 -10.28 -7.24
N SER A 57 8.64 -9.69 -6.68
CA SER A 57 7.26 -10.13 -6.80
C SER A 57 6.33 -8.91 -6.75
N ASN A 58 5.19 -8.95 -7.43
CA ASN A 58 4.18 -7.91 -7.38
C ASN A 58 2.78 -8.51 -7.28
N SER A 59 1.90 -7.78 -6.58
CA SER A 59 0.49 -8.14 -6.44
C SER A 59 -0.36 -6.92 -6.78
N LEU A 60 -1.42 -7.13 -7.56
CA LEU A 60 -2.46 -6.12 -7.73
C LEU A 60 -3.42 -6.21 -6.55
N VAL A 61 -3.69 -5.08 -5.90
CA VAL A 61 -4.78 -5.00 -4.92
C VAL A 61 -6.08 -4.90 -5.70
N SER A 62 -6.93 -5.91 -5.58
CA SER A 62 -8.26 -5.93 -6.22
C SER A 62 -9.22 -4.98 -5.54
N ASP A 63 -10.35 -4.74 -6.19
CA ASP A 63 -11.47 -4.04 -5.56
C ASP A 63 -11.96 -4.80 -4.32
N MET A 64 -12.60 -4.06 -3.43
CA MET A 64 -13.23 -4.59 -2.22
C MET A 64 -14.59 -5.18 -2.59
N GLU A 65 -14.90 -6.36 -2.05
CA GLU A 65 -16.22 -6.97 -2.21
C GLU A 65 -17.30 -6.08 -1.60
N THR A 66 -18.51 -6.15 -2.15
CA THR A 66 -19.62 -5.26 -1.74
C THR A 66 -19.95 -5.44 -0.27
N GLU A 67 -19.92 -6.67 0.22
CA GLU A 67 -20.18 -7.04 1.61
C GLU A 67 -19.15 -6.41 2.55
N ASP A 68 -17.87 -6.47 2.19
CA ASP A 68 -16.79 -5.86 2.95
C ASP A 68 -16.88 -4.33 2.95
N ALA A 69 -17.27 -3.73 1.81
CA ALA A 69 -17.47 -2.30 1.68
C ALA A 69 -18.66 -1.82 2.55
N VAL A 70 -19.76 -2.57 2.60
CA VAL A 70 -20.90 -2.32 3.49
C VAL A 70 -20.46 -2.39 4.96
N ALA A 71 -19.76 -3.46 5.33
CA ALA A 71 -19.25 -3.64 6.69
C ALA A 71 -18.29 -2.50 7.10
N LEU A 72 -17.38 -2.12 6.21
CA LEU A 72 -16.45 -1.02 6.42
C LEU A 72 -17.18 0.32 6.59
N LEU A 73 -18.20 0.60 5.77
CA LEU A 73 -18.99 1.82 5.86
C LEU A 73 -19.73 1.92 7.20
N LEU A 74 -20.45 0.86 7.59
CA LEU A 74 -21.19 0.83 8.86
C LEU A 74 -20.25 0.99 10.06
N LYS A 75 -19.11 0.28 10.04
CA LYS A 75 -18.07 0.41 11.07
C LYS A 75 -17.53 1.83 11.16
N SER A 76 -17.25 2.46 10.02
CA SER A 76 -16.70 3.83 9.96
C SER A 76 -17.72 4.88 10.40
N ALA A 77 -19.00 4.64 10.13
CA ALA A 77 -20.11 5.49 10.56
C ALA A 77 -20.55 5.25 12.01
N VAL A 78 -19.93 4.29 12.72
CA VAL A 78 -20.31 3.86 14.08
C VAL A 78 -21.78 3.45 14.14
N GLN A 79 -22.25 2.77 13.09
CA GLN A 79 -23.62 2.27 12.99
C GLN A 79 -23.65 0.77 13.30
N GLU A 80 -24.70 0.33 13.99
CA GLU A 80 -24.96 -1.09 14.16
C GLU A 80 -25.38 -1.71 12.83
N ALA A 81 -24.97 -2.97 12.61
CA ALA A 81 -25.38 -3.77 11.46
C ALA A 81 -26.78 -4.34 11.70
N THR A 82 -27.79 -3.53 11.39
CA THR A 82 -29.20 -3.91 11.37
C THR A 82 -29.64 -4.08 9.93
N SER A 83 -30.70 -4.86 9.67
CA SER A 83 -31.18 -5.05 8.30
C SER A 83 -31.51 -3.73 7.59
N HIS A 84 -31.94 -2.70 8.33
CA HIS A 84 -32.22 -1.38 7.76
C HIS A 84 -30.95 -0.61 7.39
N THR A 85 -29.96 -0.58 8.28
CA THR A 85 -28.70 0.15 8.05
C THR A 85 -27.84 -0.55 7.00
N GLU A 86 -27.83 -1.88 6.96
CA GLU A 86 -27.19 -2.67 5.90
C GLU A 86 -27.80 -2.39 4.54
N GLN A 87 -29.13 -2.31 4.44
CA GLN A 87 -29.80 -2.01 3.17
C GLN A 87 -29.44 -0.60 2.66
N ILE A 88 -29.43 0.40 3.54
CA ILE A 88 -29.00 1.76 3.19
C ILE A 88 -27.53 1.79 2.77
N ALA A 89 -26.66 1.14 3.55
CA ALA A 89 -25.23 1.08 3.26
C ALA A 89 -24.95 0.38 1.92
N ALA A 90 -25.68 -0.69 1.59
CA ALA A 90 -25.56 -1.38 0.31
C ALA A 90 -25.93 -0.47 -0.88
N GLU A 91 -26.96 0.36 -0.75
CA GLU A 91 -27.30 1.33 -1.79
C GLU A 91 -26.22 2.41 -1.94
N ILE A 92 -25.60 2.87 -0.85
CA ILE A 92 -24.49 3.84 -0.92
C ILE A 92 -23.25 3.22 -1.59
N VAL A 93 -22.91 1.99 -1.24
CA VAL A 93 -21.74 1.28 -1.78
C VAL A 93 -21.86 1.08 -3.30
N LYS A 94 -23.08 0.88 -3.82
CA LYS A 94 -23.35 0.73 -5.26
C LYS A 94 -23.22 2.02 -6.07
N VAL A 95 -23.21 3.21 -5.46
CA VAL A 95 -23.17 4.51 -6.17
C VAL A 95 -21.74 4.91 -6.55
N ARG A 96 -20.94 3.97 -7.06
CA ARG A 96 -19.62 4.25 -7.63
C ARG A 96 -19.61 4.07 -9.14
#